data_AF-A0A1F7X444-F1
#
_entry.id   AF-A0A1F7X444-F1
#
_cell.length_a   1.000
_cell.length_b   1.000
_cell.length_c   1.000
_cell.angle_alpha   90.00
_cell.angle_beta   90.00
_cell.angle_gamma   90.00
#
_symmetry.space_group_name_H-M   'P 1'
#
loop_
_entity.id
_entity.type
_entity.pdbx_description
1 polymer ?
#
loop_
_entity_poly.entity_id
_entity_poly.type
_entity_poly.pdbx_seq_one_letter_code
_entity_poly.pdbx_strand_id
1 'polypeptide(L)'
;MRQKGYIAFSSVLIISAVLLVIGVTLALTSISEAQKSLSGRRREETINRVEACIEDAIYSINTNNSLPSTITLPEGICSLVVDSHTGFDWTFTVSATVNGYGKSIRVITTRATTITPVFWKEI
;
A
#
# COMPACT_ATOMS: atom_id res chain seq x y z
N MET A 1 12.91 -62.86 -17.87
CA MET A 1 12.73 -62.06 -16.62
C MET A 1 13.18 -60.60 -16.71
N ARG A 2 13.87 -60.14 -17.78
CA ARG A 2 14.43 -58.76 -17.88
C ARG A 2 13.42 -57.61 -18.06
N GLN A 3 12.18 -57.86 -18.49
CA GLN A 3 11.23 -56.78 -18.79
C GLN A 3 10.45 -56.24 -17.58
N LYS A 4 10.33 -57.01 -16.49
CA LYS A 4 9.58 -56.58 -15.29
C LYS A 4 10.31 -55.47 -14.51
N GLY A 5 11.66 -55.48 -14.51
CA GLY A 5 12.46 -54.46 -13.84
C GLY A 5 12.43 -53.09 -14.52
N TYR A 6 12.36 -53.07 -15.86
CA TYR A 6 12.30 -51.83 -16.63
C TYR A 6 11.00 -51.05 -16.39
N ILE A 7 9.87 -51.78 -16.31
CA ILE A 7 8.56 -51.20 -16.01
C ILE A 7 8.57 -50.57 -14.61
N ALA A 8 9.10 -51.27 -13.60
CA ALA A 8 9.19 -50.76 -12.24
C ALA A 8 10.09 -49.52 -12.11
N PHE A 9 11.21 -49.46 -12.85
CA PHE A 9 12.07 -48.28 -12.85
C PHE A 9 11.39 -47.07 -13.51
N SER A 10 10.71 -47.31 -14.64
CA SER A 10 10.03 -46.23 -15.36
C SER A 10 8.87 -45.62 -14.55
N SER A 11 8.11 -46.43 -13.80
CA SER A 11 7.02 -45.93 -12.96
C SER A 11 7.52 -45.08 -11.79
N VAL A 12 8.61 -45.50 -11.12
CA VAL A 12 9.23 -44.72 -10.04
C VAL A 12 9.75 -43.38 -10.56
N LEU A 13 10.35 -43.37 -11.75
CA LEU A 13 10.85 -42.14 -12.37
C LEU A 13 9.72 -41.17 -12.69
N ILE A 14 8.60 -41.66 -13.23
CA ILE A 14 7.41 -40.83 -13.49
C ILE A 14 6.83 -40.28 -12.19
N ILE A 15 6.65 -41.12 -11.16
CA ILE A 15 6.10 -40.69 -9.87
C ILE A 15 7.00 -39.63 -9.21
N SER A 16 8.32 -39.86 -9.22
CA SER A 16 9.28 -38.90 -8.68
C SER A 16 9.25 -37.56 -9.42
N ALA A 17 9.17 -37.60 -10.75
CA ALA A 17 9.06 -36.38 -11.57
C ALA A 17 7.79 -35.59 -11.23
N VAL A 18 6.65 -36.27 -11.08
CA VAL A 18 5.37 -35.63 -10.71
C VAL A 18 5.46 -34.98 -9.33
N LEU A 19 6.03 -35.67 -8.34
CA LEU A 19 6.21 -35.13 -6.99
C LEU A 19 7.12 -33.89 -6.98
N LEU A 20 8.18 -33.90 -7.79
CA LEU A 20 9.10 -32.77 -7.92
C LEU A 20 8.38 -31.54 -8.51
N VAL A 21 7.56 -31.73 -9.55
CA VAL A 21 6.76 -30.65 -10.16
C VAL A 21 5.78 -30.07 -9.15
N ILE A 22 5.09 -30.91 -8.38
CA ILE A 22 4.16 -30.46 -7.32
C ILE A 22 4.93 -29.66 -6.26
N GLY A 23 6.07 -30.17 -5.78
CA GLY A 23 6.89 -29.49 -4.78
C GLY A 23 7.39 -28.11 -5.24
N VAL A 24 7.85 -28.00 -6.48
CA VAL A 24 8.30 -26.73 -7.06
C VAL A 24 7.14 -25.74 -7.20
N THR A 25 5.97 -26.21 -7.64
CA THR A 25 4.78 -25.36 -7.79
C THR A 25 4.32 -24.79 -6.45
N LEU A 26 4.32 -25.61 -5.39
CA LEU A 26 4.00 -25.17 -4.04
C LEU A 26 5.02 -24.15 -3.53
N ALA A 27 6.32 -24.41 -3.71
CA ALA A 27 7.38 -23.49 -3.30
C ALA A 27 7.24 -22.11 -3.99
N LEU A 28 7.00 -22.10 -5.30
CA LEU A 28 6.77 -20.87 -6.07
C LEU A 28 5.52 -20.11 -5.60
N THR A 29 4.45 -20.84 -5.28
CA THR A 29 3.21 -20.26 -4.78
C THR A 29 3.42 -19.59 -3.41
N SER A 30 4.09 -20.27 -2.48
CA SER A 30 4.40 -19.72 -1.15
C SER A 30 5.27 -18.47 -1.23
N ILE A 31 6.26 -18.43 -2.13
CA ILE A 31 7.09 -17.22 -2.35
C ILE A 31 6.22 -16.07 -2.86
N SER A 32 5.33 -16.36 -3.81
CA SER A 32 4.44 -15.35 -4.39
C SER A 32 3.48 -14.79 -3.34
N GLU A 33 2.93 -15.64 -2.46
CA GLU A 33 2.08 -15.20 -1.35
C GLU A 33 2.83 -14.35 -0.33
N ALA A 34 4.07 -14.72 0.00
CA ALA A 34 4.92 -13.93 0.90
C ALA A 34 5.21 -12.53 0.33
N GLN A 35 5.50 -12.45 -0.97
CA GLN A 35 5.70 -11.16 -1.65
C GLN A 35 4.43 -10.32 -1.69
N LYS A 36 3.27 -10.93 -1.99
CA LYS A 36 1.97 -10.26 -1.96
C LYS A 36 1.67 -9.71 -0.56
N SER A 37 1.85 -10.52 0.48
CA SER A 37 1.66 -10.11 1.88
C SER A 37 2.55 -8.92 2.26
N LEU A 38 3.84 -8.96 1.90
CA LEU A 38 4.76 -7.86 2.16
C LEU A 38 4.35 -6.58 1.41
N SER A 39 3.96 -6.69 0.14
CA SER A 39 3.48 -5.55 -0.65
C SER A 39 2.20 -4.95 -0.06
N GLY A 40 1.29 -5.79 0.44
CA GLY A 40 0.07 -5.38 1.12
C GLY A 40 0.38 -4.60 2.41
N ARG A 41 1.29 -5.12 3.24
CA ARG A 41 1.72 -4.42 4.46
C ARG A 41 2.35 -3.06 4.18
N ARG A 42 3.24 -2.98 3.18
CA ARG A 42 3.87 -1.71 2.79
C ARG A 42 2.86 -0.71 2.23
N ARG A 43 1.86 -1.19 1.48
CA ARG A 43 0.77 -0.35 1.01
C ARG A 43 -0.03 0.22 2.18
N GLU A 44 -0.39 -0.62 3.14
CA GLU A 44 -1.13 -0.22 4.34
C GLU A 44 -0.35 0.80 5.16
N GLU A 45 0.93 0.55 5.39
CA GLU A 45 1.84 1.48 6.08
C GLU A 45 1.90 2.85 5.38
N THR A 46 1.90 2.86 4.04
CA THR A 46 1.89 4.10 3.27
C THR A 46 0.56 4.83 3.41
N ILE A 47 -0.58 4.12 3.40
CA ILE A 47 -1.91 4.71 3.58
C ILE A 47 -2.04 5.31 4.97
N ASN A 48 -1.74 4.55 6.03
CA ASN A 48 -1.80 5.02 7.42
C ASN A 48 -0.98 6.30 7.61
N ARG A 49 0.15 6.41 6.92
CA ARG A 49 1.00 7.59 6.97
C ARG A 49 0.40 8.79 6.25
N VAL A 50 -0.17 8.59 5.06
CA VAL A 50 -0.88 9.65 4.35
C VAL A 50 -2.07 10.14 5.19
N GLU A 51 -2.81 9.23 5.81
CA GLU A 51 -3.93 9.55 6.71
C GLU A 51 -3.48 10.39 7.91
N ALA A 52 -2.43 9.98 8.62
CA ALA A 52 -1.86 10.76 9.72
C ALA A 52 -1.44 12.17 9.29
N CYS A 53 -0.85 12.30 8.09
CA CYS A 53 -0.49 13.60 7.52
C CYS A 53 -1.72 14.44 7.16
N ILE A 54 -2.82 13.82 6.75
CA ILE A 54 -4.08 14.54 6.48
C ILE A 54 -4.68 15.06 7.78
N GLU A 55 -4.67 14.27 8.86
CA GLU A 55 -5.16 14.72 10.17
C GLU A 55 -4.40 15.94 10.67
N ASP A 56 -3.07 15.94 10.57
CA ASP A 56 -2.24 17.08 10.98
C ASP A 56 -2.43 18.29 10.04
N ALA A 57 -2.64 18.06 8.75
CA ALA A 57 -2.97 19.11 7.79
C ALA A 57 -4.31 19.78 8.11
N ILE A 58 -5.33 18.99 8.44
CA ILE A 58 -6.64 19.47 8.87
C ILE A 58 -6.51 20.25 10.18
N TYR A 59 -5.70 19.78 11.13
CA TYR A 59 -5.42 20.48 12.37
C TYR A 59 -4.74 21.84 12.12
N SER A 60 -3.78 21.92 11.21
CA SER A 60 -3.12 23.18 10.81
C SER A 60 -4.08 24.17 10.14
N ILE A 61 -4.99 23.69 9.27
CA ILE A 61 -6.06 24.53 8.70
C ILE A 61 -6.96 25.08 9.80
N ASN A 62 -7.30 24.27 10.80
CA ASN A 62 -8.17 24.71 11.88
C ASN A 62 -7.53 25.84 12.72
N THR A 63 -6.28 25.62 13.15
CA THR A 63 -5.56 26.48 14.10
C THR A 63 -4.99 27.72 13.45
N ASN A 64 -4.29 27.57 12.33
CA ASN A 64 -3.51 28.63 11.70
C ASN A 64 -4.12 29.13 10.38
N ASN A 65 -5.19 28.50 9.89
CA ASN A 65 -5.77 28.78 8.57
C ASN A 65 -4.72 28.78 7.43
N SER A 66 -3.69 27.94 7.59
CA SER A 66 -2.62 27.78 6.63
C SER A 66 -2.22 26.31 6.55
N LEU A 67 -1.80 25.88 5.36
CA LEU A 67 -1.36 24.51 5.11
C LEU A 67 0.12 24.52 4.69
N PRO A 68 1.02 23.91 5.46
CA PRO A 68 2.43 23.80 5.08
C PRO A 68 2.59 22.88 3.86
N SER A 69 3.62 23.13 3.04
CA SER A 69 3.93 22.28 1.87
C SER A 69 4.47 20.90 2.25
N THR A 70 4.95 20.74 3.48
CA THR A 70 5.50 19.49 3.99
C THR A 70 5.16 19.35 5.47
N ILE A 71 4.79 18.14 5.89
CA ILE A 71 4.61 17.78 7.30
C ILE A 71 5.61 16.70 7.65
N THR A 72 6.34 16.89 8.75
CA THR A 72 7.31 15.93 9.27
C THR A 72 6.76 15.25 10.51
N LEU A 73 6.42 13.97 10.40
CA LEU A 73 6.08 13.11 11.54
C LEU A 73 7.31 12.29 11.95
N PRO A 74 7.32 11.69 13.16
CA PRO A 74 8.34 10.72 13.55
C PRO A 74 8.45 9.55 12.57
N GLU A 75 7.31 9.15 12.01
CA GLU A 75 7.19 8.11 10.98
C GLU A 75 7.91 8.55 9.68
N GLY A 76 7.93 9.87 9.41
CA GLY A 76 8.74 10.63 8.46
C GLY A 76 7.93 11.66 7.66
N ILE A 77 8.30 11.95 6.40
CA ILE A 77 7.86 13.18 5.71
C ILE A 77 6.73 12.93 4.70
N CYS A 78 5.73 13.81 4.69
CA CYS A 78 4.68 13.92 3.66
C CYS A 78 4.77 15.25 2.92
N SER A 79 4.46 15.22 1.62
CA SER A 79 4.32 16.42 0.78
C SER A 79 2.85 16.76 0.57
N LEU A 80 2.52 18.04 0.73
CA LEU A 80 1.18 18.55 0.57
C LEU A 80 1.15 19.62 -0.50
N VAL A 81 0.13 19.55 -1.35
CA VAL A 81 -0.10 20.50 -2.43
C VAL A 81 -1.51 21.05 -2.29
N VAL A 82 -1.64 22.35 -2.12
CA VAL A 82 -2.95 23.02 -2.14
C VAL A 82 -3.39 23.12 -3.59
N ASP A 83 -4.48 22.45 -3.95
CA ASP A 83 -5.06 22.48 -5.30
C ASP A 83 -5.98 23.70 -5.47
N SER A 84 -6.81 23.99 -4.46
CA SER A 84 -7.67 25.17 -4.44
C SER A 84 -8.01 25.61 -3.01
N HIS A 85 -8.21 26.91 -2.84
CA HIS A 85 -8.67 27.50 -1.59
C HIS A 85 -9.66 28.63 -1.91
N THR A 86 -10.92 28.44 -1.53
CA THR A 86 -12.02 29.39 -1.79
C THR A 86 -12.80 29.64 -0.50
N GLY A 87 -12.53 30.78 0.14
CA GLY A 87 -13.21 31.17 1.38
C GLY A 87 -12.87 30.23 2.53
N PHE A 88 -13.78 29.31 2.85
CA PHE A 88 -13.60 28.30 3.88
C PHE A 88 -13.35 26.89 3.30
N ASP A 89 -13.50 26.72 1.99
CA ASP A 89 -13.30 25.44 1.32
C ASP A 89 -11.83 25.27 0.91
N TRP A 90 -11.23 24.16 1.33
CA TRP A 90 -9.87 23.76 1.04
C TRP A 90 -9.89 22.46 0.25
N THR A 91 -9.21 22.45 -0.89
CA THR A 91 -8.86 21.23 -1.61
C THR A 91 -7.34 21.10 -1.63
N PHE A 92 -6.83 20.02 -1.07
CA PHE A 92 -5.41 19.74 -1.06
C PHE A 92 -5.15 18.26 -1.30
N THR A 93 -3.97 17.97 -1.84
CA THR A 93 -3.49 16.62 -2.10
C THR A 93 -2.33 16.34 -1.17
N VAL A 94 -2.42 15.26 -0.39
CA VAL A 94 -1.34 14.77 0.48
C VAL A 94 -0.72 13.56 -0.18
N SER A 95 0.60 13.53 -0.20
CA SER A 95 1.40 12.47 -0.81
C SER A 95 2.50 12.03 0.14
N ALA A 96 2.70 10.72 0.26
CA ALA A 96 3.78 10.13 1.02
C ALA A 96 4.40 8.98 0.23
N THR A 97 5.70 8.78 0.43
CA THR A 97 6.43 7.64 -0.14
C THR A 97 7.12 6.88 0.97
N VAL A 98 6.81 5.58 1.10
CA VAL A 98 7.43 4.69 2.08
C VAL A 98 8.02 3.50 1.34
N ASN A 99 9.34 3.30 1.45
CA ASN A 99 10.04 2.15 0.87
C ASN A 99 9.75 1.93 -0.64
N GLY A 100 9.60 3.01 -1.40
CA GLY A 100 9.28 2.97 -2.84
C GLY A 100 7.79 2.86 -3.18
N TYR A 101 6.91 2.79 -2.19
CA TYR A 101 5.46 2.83 -2.36
C TYR A 101 4.98 4.26 -2.14
N GLY A 102 4.57 4.92 -3.22
CA GLY A 102 3.94 6.24 -3.18
C GLY A 102 2.42 6.12 -3.10
N LYS A 103 1.78 6.92 -2.24
CA LYS A 103 0.34 7.13 -2.23
C LYS A 103 0.02 8.60 -2.16
N SER A 104 -1.02 8.98 -2.89
CA SER A 104 -1.55 10.34 -2.90
C SER A 104 -3.05 10.29 -2.66
N ILE A 105 -3.55 11.15 -1.78
CA ILE A 105 -4.96 11.27 -1.45
C ILE A 105 -5.35 12.73 -1.60
N ARG A 106 -6.43 12.97 -2.34
CA ARG A 106 -7.05 14.30 -2.42
C ARG A 106 -8.12 14.42 -1.36
N VAL A 107 -8.07 15.52 -0.61
CA VAL A 107 -8.98 15.84 0.47
C VAL A 107 -9.68 17.15 0.15
N ILE A 108 -11.00 17.14 0.27
CA ILE A 108 -11.84 18.34 0.20
C ILE A 108 -12.44 18.54 1.59
N THR A 109 -12.19 19.70 2.18
CA THR A 109 -12.68 20.04 3.52
C THR A 109 -13.17 21.47 3.58
N THR A 110 -14.23 21.71 4.35
CA THR A 110 -14.79 23.04 4.59
C THR A 110 -14.55 23.41 6.05
N ARG A 111 -13.88 24.54 6.27
CA ARG A 111 -13.62 25.10 7.60
C ARG A 111 -14.87 25.79 8.14
N ALA A 112 -15.74 25.04 8.83
CA ALA A 112 -16.83 25.58 9.63
C ALA A 112 -16.49 25.50 11.14
N THR A 113 -17.46 25.68 12.04
CA THR A 113 -17.27 25.46 13.50
C THR A 113 -16.92 24.00 13.85
N THR A 114 -17.15 23.08 12.92
CA THR A 114 -16.67 21.69 12.91
C THR A 114 -16.06 21.39 11.54
N ILE A 115 -14.96 20.63 11.51
CA ILE A 115 -14.36 20.19 10.25
C ILE A 115 -14.94 18.83 9.89
N THR A 116 -15.69 18.76 8.80
CA THR A 116 -16.15 17.49 8.25
C THR A 116 -15.35 17.17 6.98
N PRO A 117 -14.76 15.98 6.87
CA PRO A 117 -14.18 15.55 5.60
C PRO A 117 -15.31 15.34 4.58
N VAL A 118 -15.29 16.08 3.47
CA VAL A 118 -16.35 16.03 2.46
C VAL A 118 -16.10 14.93 1.44
N PHE A 119 -14.82 14.64 1.15
CA PHE A 119 -14.46 13.64 0.14
C PHE A 119 -13.03 13.11 0.36
N TRP A 120 -12.90 11.78 0.38
CA TRP A 120 -11.62 11.05 0.44
C TRP A 120 -11.49 10.17 -0.81
N LYS A 121 -10.51 10.46 -1.68
CA LYS A 121 -10.25 9.64 -2.87
C LYS A 121 -8.75 9.39 -3.04
N GLU A 122 -8.39 8.10 -3.07
CA GLU A 122 -7.08 7.62 -3.50
C GLU A 122 -6.92 7.94 -5.00
N ILE A 123 -5.83 8.62 -5.37
CA ILE A 123 -5.52 9.04 -6.75
C ILE A 123 -4.42 8.16 -7.33
#